data_AF-A0A4R8XWM6-F1
#
_entry.id   AF-A0A4R8XWM6-F1
#
_cell.length_a   1.000
_cell.length_b   1.000
_cell.length_c   1.000
_cell.angle_alpha   90.00
_cell.angle_beta   90.00
_cell.angle_gamma   90.00
#
_symmetry.space_group_name_H-M   'P 1'
#
loop_
_entity.id
_entity.type
_entity.pdbx_description
1 polymer ?
#
loop_
_entity_poly.entity_id
_entity_poly.type
_entity_poly.pdbx_seq_one_letter_code
_entity_poly.pdbx_strand_id
1 'polypeptide(L)'
;MTGFVRQSGIGERIQAIRKRHGIRSAKDLADLMPGGNVTEAILQNLEAGRKQDLSVSQLLNISHALRVPPVFLLAPIGRPQDPLDLVNLSDTFEGMTVAEFDAWISGETNGTYRWRDLTERTERSQLEAMRELLASLRERHRLTTNMLIEAQLTPPDEVNTGPAIWDTTQERLAEANRRIDQLSSYLSAAGWVLEGWVK
;
A
#
# COMPACT_ATOMS: atom_id res chain seq x y z
N MET A 1 -18.76 12.84 -15.09
CA MET A 1 -18.26 11.97 -14.01
C MET A 1 -17.29 12.78 -13.16
N THR A 2 -17.66 13.11 -11.93
CA THR A 2 -16.82 13.90 -11.01
C THR A 2 -15.64 13.05 -10.54
N GLY A 3 -14.42 13.50 -10.83
CA GLY A 3 -13.20 12.84 -10.34
C GLY A 3 -13.06 13.05 -8.83
N PHE A 4 -13.15 11.97 -8.05
CA PHE A 4 -12.94 11.99 -6.60
C PHE A 4 -11.53 12.47 -6.21
N VAL A 5 -10.56 12.26 -7.10
CA VAL A 5 -9.14 12.61 -6.89
C VAL A 5 -8.90 14.12 -6.73
N ARG A 6 -9.90 14.97 -7.01
CA ARG A 6 -9.81 16.44 -6.98
C ARG A 6 -10.73 17.09 -5.92
N GLN A 7 -11.42 16.30 -5.10
CA GLN A 7 -12.36 16.81 -4.10
C GLN A 7 -11.64 17.32 -2.86
N SER A 8 -12.18 18.38 -2.26
CA SER A 8 -11.60 19.05 -1.11
C SER A 8 -12.20 18.51 0.18
N GLY A 9 -11.34 18.18 1.14
CA GLY A 9 -11.73 17.62 2.41
C GLY A 9 -12.19 16.16 2.35
N ILE A 10 -12.13 15.52 3.51
CA ILE A 10 -12.35 14.08 3.67
C ILE A 10 -13.80 13.66 3.31
N GLY A 11 -14.79 14.46 3.69
CA GLY A 11 -16.20 14.17 3.46
C GLY A 11 -16.59 14.12 1.98
N GLU A 12 -16.10 15.09 1.19
CA GLU A 12 -16.35 15.14 -0.24
C GLU A 12 -15.67 13.96 -0.96
N ARG A 13 -14.45 13.59 -0.53
CA ARG A 13 -13.75 12.41 -1.05
C ARG A 13 -14.50 11.12 -0.76
N ILE A 14 -14.97 10.92 0.47
CA ILE A 14 -15.81 9.76 0.85
C ILE A 14 -17.04 9.70 -0.06
N GLN A 15 -17.78 10.80 -0.18
CA GLN A 15 -18.99 10.84 -0.99
C GLN A 15 -18.71 10.53 -2.47
N ALA A 16 -17.65 11.12 -3.03
CA ALA A 16 -17.30 10.95 -4.43
C ALA A 16 -16.88 9.51 -4.75
N ILE A 17 -16.09 8.88 -3.87
CA ILE A 17 -15.69 7.46 -4.03
C ILE A 17 -16.91 6.55 -3.89
N ARG A 18 -17.75 6.80 -2.88
CA ARG A 18 -19.00 6.06 -2.66
C ARG A 18 -19.88 6.06 -3.91
N LYS A 19 -20.14 7.25 -4.48
CA LYS A 19 -20.90 7.40 -5.73
C LYS A 19 -20.23 6.70 -6.91
N ARG A 20 -18.90 6.79 -7.03
CA ARG A 20 -18.13 6.11 -8.09
C ARG A 20 -18.25 4.59 -8.02
N HIS A 21 -18.30 4.02 -6.81
CA HIS A 21 -18.43 2.58 -6.59
C HIS A 21 -19.90 2.10 -6.60
N GLY A 22 -20.85 2.95 -6.97
CA GLY A 22 -22.26 2.59 -7.10
C GLY A 22 -23.01 2.44 -5.77
N ILE A 23 -22.42 2.86 -4.65
CA ILE A 23 -23.04 2.85 -3.32
C ILE A 23 -23.95 4.08 -3.22
N ARG A 24 -25.27 3.87 -3.13
CA ARG A 24 -26.25 4.93 -3.42
C ARG A 24 -26.46 5.87 -2.24
N SER A 25 -26.40 5.37 -1.02
CA SER A 25 -26.63 6.15 0.20
C SER A 25 -25.53 6.00 1.25
N ALA A 26 -25.49 6.92 2.22
CA ALA A 26 -24.64 6.82 3.40
C ALA A 26 -25.01 5.60 4.28
N LYS A 27 -26.31 5.24 4.29
CA LYS A 27 -26.81 4.02 4.93
C LYS A 27 -26.20 2.78 4.26
N ASP A 28 -26.25 2.71 2.94
CA ASP A 28 -25.70 1.58 2.18
C ASP A 28 -24.20 1.40 2.47
N LEU A 29 -23.46 2.50 2.64
CA LEU A 29 -22.06 2.44 3.05
C LEU A 29 -21.91 1.95 4.49
N ALA A 30 -22.72 2.45 5.44
CA ALA A 30 -22.72 1.98 6.82
C ALA A 30 -23.02 0.47 6.92
N ASP A 31 -23.96 -0.03 6.12
CA ASP A 31 -24.37 -1.43 6.08
C ASP A 31 -23.24 -2.36 5.59
N LEU A 32 -22.24 -1.84 4.85
CA LEU A 32 -21.02 -2.58 4.47
C LEU A 32 -20.01 -2.74 5.62
N MET A 33 -20.27 -2.13 6.78
CA MET A 33 -19.40 -2.15 7.97
C MET A 33 -20.12 -2.74 9.20
N PRO A 34 -20.61 -3.99 9.15
CA PRO A 34 -21.36 -4.59 10.24
C PRO A 34 -20.50 -4.70 11.51
N GLY A 35 -21.06 -4.31 12.66
CA GLY A 35 -20.33 -4.26 13.94
C GLY A 35 -19.31 -3.13 14.04
N GLY A 36 -19.18 -2.29 13.01
CA GLY A 36 -18.31 -1.12 13.01
C GLY A 36 -18.84 0.05 13.82
N ASN A 37 -17.97 1.03 14.05
CA ASN A 37 -18.28 2.28 14.75
C ASN A 37 -18.68 3.43 13.81
N VAL A 38 -19.10 3.11 12.58
CA VAL A 38 -19.46 4.07 11.54
C VAL A 38 -20.94 3.92 11.23
N THR A 39 -21.76 4.84 11.72
CA THR A 39 -23.21 4.86 11.47
C THR A 39 -23.55 5.74 10.27
N GLU A 40 -24.77 5.57 9.73
CA GLU A 40 -25.31 6.45 8.70
C GLU A 40 -25.21 7.94 9.10
N ALA A 41 -25.56 8.29 10.34
CA ALA A 41 -25.52 9.65 10.84
C ALA A 41 -24.09 10.23 10.86
N ILE A 42 -23.09 9.41 11.20
CA ILE A 42 -21.68 9.82 11.16
C ILE A 42 -21.27 10.12 9.72
N LEU A 43 -21.59 9.22 8.78
CA LEU A 43 -21.27 9.41 7.36
C LEU A 43 -21.97 10.63 6.78
N GLN A 44 -23.25 10.84 7.07
CA GLN A 44 -23.96 12.04 6.61
C GLN A 44 -23.34 13.33 7.15
N ASN A 45 -22.90 13.35 8.42
CA ASN A 45 -22.23 14.51 9.00
C ASN A 45 -20.85 14.76 8.40
N LEU A 46 -20.10 13.69 8.07
CA LEU A 46 -18.83 13.79 7.35
C LEU A 46 -19.04 14.33 5.94
N GLU A 47 -19.93 13.71 5.15
CA GLU A 47 -20.22 14.11 3.76
C GLU A 47 -20.81 15.52 3.65
N ALA A 48 -21.50 16.00 4.68
CA ALA A 48 -22.01 17.38 4.76
C ALA A 48 -20.98 18.39 5.31
N GLY A 49 -19.77 17.95 5.66
CA GLY A 49 -18.71 18.80 6.24
C GLY A 49 -18.98 19.29 7.66
N ARG A 50 -20.05 18.80 8.32
CA ARG A 50 -20.41 19.14 9.71
C ARG A 50 -19.51 18.45 10.74
N LYS A 51 -18.94 17.30 10.38
CA LYS A 51 -17.91 16.60 11.12
C LYS A 51 -16.69 16.51 10.22
N GLN A 52 -15.52 16.89 10.72
CA GLN A 52 -14.28 16.87 9.94
C GLN A 52 -13.23 15.96 10.58
N ASP A 53 -13.30 15.76 11.90
CA ASP A 53 -12.46 14.80 12.61
C ASP A 53 -12.96 13.36 12.44
N LEU A 54 -12.03 12.45 12.19
CA LEU A 54 -12.27 11.04 12.03
C LEU A 54 -11.33 10.24 12.93
N SER A 55 -11.85 9.32 13.73
CA SER A 55 -10.97 8.39 14.44
C SER A 55 -10.27 7.45 13.46
N VAL A 56 -9.07 6.97 13.81
CA VAL A 56 -8.31 6.02 12.97
C VAL A 56 -9.16 4.77 12.64
N SER A 57 -9.90 4.23 13.59
CA SER A 57 -10.79 3.08 13.35
C SER A 57 -11.88 3.39 12.31
N GLN A 58 -12.48 4.59 12.36
CA GLN A 58 -13.48 4.98 11.37
C GLN A 58 -12.85 5.18 9.99
N LEU A 59 -11.65 5.78 9.91
CA LEU A 59 -10.89 5.89 8.67
C LEU A 59 -10.67 4.51 8.03
N LEU A 60 -10.13 3.57 8.79
CA LEU A 60 -9.82 2.23 8.29
C LEU A 60 -11.08 1.47 7.87
N ASN A 61 -12.15 1.55 8.65
CA ASN A 61 -13.44 0.93 8.31
C ASN A 61 -14.00 1.49 7.00
N ILE A 62 -14.00 2.82 6.85
CA ILE A 62 -14.51 3.49 5.65
C ILE A 62 -13.63 3.17 4.44
N SER A 63 -12.30 3.27 4.56
CA SER A 63 -11.36 2.95 3.49
C SER A 63 -11.51 1.50 3.01
N HIS A 64 -11.63 0.56 3.95
CA HIS A 64 -11.85 -0.85 3.65
C HIS A 64 -13.19 -1.09 2.94
N ALA A 65 -14.29 -0.53 3.47
CA ALA A 65 -15.62 -0.64 2.87
C ALA A 65 -15.68 -0.03 1.45
N LEU A 66 -14.98 1.08 1.25
CA LEU A 66 -14.84 1.73 -0.05
C LEU A 66 -13.80 1.05 -0.96
N ARG A 67 -13.03 0.08 -0.48
CA ARG A 67 -11.97 -0.62 -1.23
C ARG A 67 -10.92 0.33 -1.80
N VAL A 68 -10.50 1.29 -1.01
CA VAL A 68 -9.45 2.26 -1.37
C VAL A 68 -8.38 2.34 -0.28
N PRO A 69 -7.11 2.60 -0.62
CA PRO A 69 -6.11 2.95 0.37
C PRO A 69 -6.51 4.20 1.18
N PRO A 70 -6.21 4.28 2.49
CA PRO A 70 -6.57 5.44 3.32
C PRO A 70 -6.09 6.79 2.79
N VAL A 71 -4.95 6.82 2.09
CA VAL A 71 -4.39 8.04 1.50
C VAL A 71 -5.36 8.72 0.51
N PHE A 72 -6.21 7.96 -0.18
CA PHE A 72 -7.25 8.51 -1.06
C PHE A 72 -8.36 9.26 -0.32
N LEU A 73 -8.50 9.07 0.99
CA LEU A 73 -9.41 9.83 1.85
C LEU A 73 -8.69 10.98 2.56
N LEU A 74 -7.40 10.79 2.86
CA LEU A 74 -6.61 11.77 3.61
C LEU A 74 -6.12 12.94 2.74
N ALA A 75 -5.86 12.73 1.45
CA ALA A 75 -5.31 13.78 0.60
C ALA A 75 -5.94 13.84 -0.79
N PRO A 76 -5.98 15.02 -1.44
CA PRO A 76 -6.42 15.16 -2.83
C PRO A 76 -5.32 14.72 -3.81
N ILE A 77 -5.07 13.40 -3.89
CA ILE A 77 -3.97 12.76 -4.66
C ILE A 77 -3.89 13.20 -6.13
N GLY A 78 -4.97 13.72 -6.71
CA GLY A 78 -5.02 14.20 -8.09
C GLY A 78 -4.40 15.58 -8.27
N ARG A 79 -3.91 16.19 -7.19
CA ARG A 79 -3.25 17.49 -7.14
C ARG A 79 -2.01 17.40 -6.24
N PRO A 80 -0.94 16.72 -6.70
CA PRO A 80 0.24 16.42 -5.88
C PRO A 80 0.98 17.66 -5.34
N GLN A 81 0.81 18.83 -5.98
CA GLN A 81 1.46 20.08 -5.60
C GLN A 81 0.57 20.99 -4.74
N ASP A 82 -0.71 20.64 -4.54
CA ASP A 82 -1.59 21.39 -3.66
C ASP A 82 -1.19 21.11 -2.19
N PRO A 83 -1.46 22.05 -1.26
CA PRO A 83 -1.32 21.79 0.16
C PRO A 83 -2.34 20.76 0.64
N LEU A 84 -2.08 20.17 1.81
CA LEU A 84 -3.06 19.34 2.51
C LEU A 84 -4.32 20.14 2.86
N ASP A 85 -5.47 19.49 2.72
CA ASP A 85 -6.79 20.05 3.02
C ASP A 85 -7.46 19.38 4.22
N LEU A 86 -6.63 18.84 5.11
CA LEU A 86 -7.04 18.30 6.40
C LEU A 86 -7.05 19.42 7.44
N VAL A 87 -8.12 19.46 8.23
CA VAL A 87 -8.24 20.42 9.34
C VAL A 87 -7.58 19.89 10.60
N ASN A 88 -7.36 20.77 11.57
CA ASN A 88 -6.83 20.45 12.90
C ASN A 88 -5.43 19.79 12.87
N LEU A 89 -4.67 19.99 11.78
CA LEU A 89 -3.24 19.68 11.75
C LEU A 89 -2.44 20.78 12.44
N SER A 90 -1.32 20.41 13.05
CA SER A 90 -0.35 21.36 13.58
C SER A 90 0.41 22.07 12.47
N ASP A 91 1.03 23.22 12.81
CA ASP A 91 1.87 24.04 11.92
C ASP A 91 3.01 23.25 11.26
N THR A 92 3.38 22.09 11.79
CA THR A 92 4.36 21.18 11.17
C THR A 92 3.95 20.66 9.79
N PHE A 93 2.66 20.74 9.43
CA PHE A 93 2.14 20.36 8.12
C PHE A 93 1.91 21.57 7.21
N GLU A 94 2.17 22.79 7.69
CA GLU A 94 2.02 24.00 6.90
C GLU A 94 2.95 23.96 5.69
N GLY A 95 2.40 24.21 4.50
CA GLY A 95 3.13 24.15 3.24
C GLY A 95 3.48 22.73 2.75
N MET A 96 3.20 21.67 3.52
CA MET A 96 3.39 20.30 3.07
C MET A 96 2.46 20.00 1.90
N THR A 97 3.04 19.64 0.77
CA THR A 97 2.32 19.25 -0.43
C THR A 97 1.72 17.85 -0.28
N VAL A 98 0.71 17.55 -1.07
CA VAL A 98 0.13 16.20 -1.16
C VAL A 98 1.18 15.15 -1.53
N ALA A 99 2.11 15.46 -2.43
CA ALA A 99 3.18 14.54 -2.80
C ALA A 99 4.12 14.26 -1.63
N GLU A 100 4.54 15.28 -0.89
CA GLU A 100 5.36 15.11 0.32
C GLU A 100 4.62 14.32 1.39
N PHE A 101 3.33 14.56 1.58
CA PHE A 101 2.52 13.78 2.51
C PHE A 101 2.41 12.31 2.11
N ASP A 102 2.22 12.02 0.82
CA ASP A 102 2.16 10.64 0.29
C ASP A 102 3.51 9.91 0.48
N ALA A 103 4.63 10.55 0.15
CA ALA A 103 5.97 10.02 0.41
C ALA A 103 6.24 9.82 1.92
N TRP A 104 5.77 10.76 2.75
CA TRP A 104 5.88 10.67 4.20
C TRP A 104 5.12 9.48 4.77
N ILE A 105 3.81 9.38 4.47
CA ILE A 105 2.90 8.37 5.04
C ILE A 105 3.17 6.98 4.48
N SER A 106 3.61 6.89 3.22
CA SER A 106 4.00 5.62 2.62
C SER A 106 5.36 5.13 3.13
N GLY A 107 6.16 5.98 3.77
CA GLY A 107 7.51 5.63 4.19
C GLY A 107 8.49 5.49 3.03
N GLU A 108 8.25 6.16 1.90
CA GLU A 108 9.14 6.15 0.75
C GLU A 108 10.51 6.74 1.11
N THR A 109 11.58 6.09 0.66
CA THR A 109 12.98 6.46 0.95
C THR A 109 13.52 7.51 -0.01
N ASN A 110 13.13 7.43 -1.28
CA ASN A 110 13.57 8.32 -2.36
C ASN A 110 12.44 9.23 -2.88
N GLY A 111 11.40 9.45 -2.06
CA GLY A 111 10.25 10.28 -2.39
C GLY A 111 10.51 11.78 -2.21
N THR A 112 9.45 12.60 -2.36
CA THR A 112 9.53 14.06 -2.20
C THR A 112 9.71 14.52 -0.75
N TYR A 113 9.32 13.69 0.22
CA TYR A 113 9.47 13.99 1.63
C TYR A 113 10.94 13.98 2.08
N ARG A 114 11.35 15.05 2.76
CA ARG A 114 12.69 15.19 3.33
C ARG A 114 12.72 14.69 4.76
N TRP A 115 13.42 13.59 4.99
CA TRP A 115 13.70 13.07 6.33
C TRP A 115 14.53 14.06 7.15
N ARG A 116 14.31 14.05 8.46
CA ARG A 116 14.88 15.03 9.40
C ARG A 116 16.27 14.64 9.88
N ASP A 117 16.52 13.34 10.03
CA ASP A 117 17.78 12.81 10.53
C ASP A 117 18.10 11.41 9.96
N LEU A 118 19.29 10.92 10.30
CA LEU A 118 19.76 9.61 9.86
C LEU A 118 18.90 8.47 10.41
N THR A 119 18.34 8.60 11.61
CA THR A 119 17.50 7.59 12.24
C THR A 119 16.22 7.38 11.44
N GLU A 120 15.51 8.47 11.10
CA GLU A 120 14.31 8.42 10.25
C GLU A 120 14.63 7.80 8.88
N ARG A 121 15.78 8.16 8.28
CA ARG A 121 16.22 7.55 7.03
C ARG A 121 16.43 6.04 7.17
N THR A 122 17.10 5.60 8.24
CA THR A 122 17.35 4.19 8.51
C THR A 122 16.05 3.42 8.72
N GLU A 123 15.09 3.94 9.48
CA GLU A 123 13.78 3.33 9.69
C GLU A 123 13.00 3.16 8.37
N ARG A 124 13.03 4.18 7.49
CA ARG A 124 12.44 4.11 6.14
C ARG A 124 13.12 3.06 5.27
N SER A 125 14.45 2.96 5.29
CA SER A 125 15.19 1.92 4.58
C SER A 125 14.87 0.51 5.09
N GLN A 126 14.65 0.34 6.39
CA GLN A 126 14.18 -0.94 6.95
C GLN A 126 12.77 -1.28 6.45
N LEU A 127 11.85 -0.31 6.42
CA LEU A 127 10.50 -0.52 5.90
C LEU A 127 10.51 -0.89 4.41
N GLU A 128 11.34 -0.23 3.60
CA GLU A 128 11.55 -0.58 2.19
C GLU A 128 12.10 -2.00 2.04
N ALA A 129 13.16 -2.34 2.77
CA ALA A 129 13.75 -3.69 2.76
C ALA A 129 12.75 -4.77 3.17
N MET A 130 11.90 -4.49 4.16
CA MET A 130 10.83 -5.41 4.57
C MET A 130 9.79 -5.61 3.45
N ARG A 131 9.40 -4.56 2.73
CA ARG A 131 8.45 -4.68 1.59
C ARG A 131 9.07 -5.47 0.44
N GLU A 132 10.34 -5.23 0.19
CA GLU A 132 11.10 -5.96 -0.81
C GLU A 132 11.21 -7.45 -0.45
N LEU A 133 11.48 -7.77 0.82
CA LEU A 133 11.53 -9.17 1.28
C LEU A 133 10.20 -9.88 1.02
N LEU A 134 9.06 -9.25 1.36
CA LEU A 134 7.74 -9.80 1.08
C LEU A 134 7.45 -9.95 -0.42
N ALA A 135 8.01 -9.09 -1.27
CA ALA A 135 7.92 -9.24 -2.72
C ALA A 135 8.78 -10.41 -3.22
N SER A 136 10.01 -10.54 -2.75
CA SER A 136 10.92 -11.63 -3.09
C SER A 136 10.39 -12.99 -2.64
N LEU A 137 9.75 -13.08 -1.45
CA LEU A 137 9.11 -14.31 -0.97
C LEU A 137 7.95 -14.75 -1.87
N ARG A 138 7.11 -13.81 -2.31
CA ARG A 138 6.02 -14.09 -3.27
C ARG A 138 6.58 -14.54 -4.62
N GLU A 139 7.64 -13.89 -5.09
CA GLU A 139 8.29 -14.24 -6.35
C GLU A 139 8.95 -15.63 -6.28
N ARG A 140 9.62 -15.97 -5.17
CA ARG A 140 10.15 -17.31 -4.91
C ARG A 140 9.05 -18.36 -5.05
N HIS A 141 7.92 -18.17 -4.37
CA HIS A 141 6.79 -19.10 -4.43
C HIS A 141 6.25 -19.28 -5.86
N ARG A 142 6.12 -18.18 -6.61
CA ARG A 142 5.70 -18.21 -8.02
C ARG A 142 6.70 -18.98 -8.90
N LEU A 143 8.00 -18.73 -8.74
CA LEU A 143 9.05 -19.36 -9.54
C LEU A 143 9.20 -20.85 -9.23
N THR A 144 9.10 -21.26 -7.96
CA THR A 144 9.09 -22.68 -7.57
C THR A 144 7.91 -23.41 -8.22
N THR A 145 6.74 -22.78 -8.28
CA THR A 145 5.56 -23.36 -8.94
C THR A 145 5.79 -23.52 -10.45
N ASN A 146 6.37 -22.51 -11.11
CA ASN A 146 6.71 -22.58 -12.53
C ASN A 146 7.71 -23.70 -12.84
N MET A 147 8.77 -23.86 -12.04
CA MET A 147 9.75 -24.94 -12.22
C MET A 147 9.11 -26.33 -12.15
N LEU A 148 8.17 -26.53 -11.22
CA LEU A 148 7.45 -27.81 -11.10
C LEU A 148 6.61 -28.09 -12.36
N ILE A 149 6.00 -27.07 -12.96
CA ILE A 149 5.22 -27.20 -14.20
C ILE A 149 6.15 -27.48 -15.38
N GLU A 150 7.25 -26.73 -15.52
CA GLU A 150 8.25 -26.93 -16.58
C GLU A 150 8.79 -28.37 -16.57
N ALA A 151 9.15 -28.89 -15.39
CA ALA A 151 9.62 -30.26 -15.21
C ALA A 151 8.59 -31.34 -15.59
N GLN A 152 7.28 -31.05 -15.47
CA GLN A 152 6.22 -31.97 -15.88
C GLN A 152 5.95 -31.94 -17.39
N LEU A 153 6.25 -30.83 -18.06
CA LEU A 153 5.96 -30.61 -19.47
C LEU A 153 7.10 -31.02 -20.40
N THR A 154 8.33 -31.15 -19.91
CA THR A 154 9.48 -31.59 -20.72
C THR A 154 9.42 -33.10 -21.03
N PRO A 155 9.23 -33.53 -22.29
CA PRO A 155 9.24 -34.95 -22.65
C PRO A 155 10.66 -35.54 -22.57
N PRO A 156 10.82 -36.83 -22.24
CA PRO A 156 12.13 -37.48 -22.09
C PRO A 156 12.97 -37.56 -23.38
N ASP A 157 12.36 -37.42 -24.57
CA ASP A 157 13.01 -37.66 -25.87
C ASP A 157 13.52 -36.39 -26.59
N GLU A 158 13.29 -35.19 -26.05
CA GLU A 158 13.86 -33.93 -26.59
C GLU A 158 15.04 -33.43 -25.74
N VAL A 159 16.02 -34.30 -25.45
CA VAL A 159 17.35 -33.84 -25.02
C VAL A 159 18.13 -33.42 -26.26
N ASN A 160 17.69 -32.32 -26.89
CA ASN A 160 18.40 -31.75 -28.02
C ASN A 160 19.65 -31.01 -27.49
N THR A 161 20.80 -31.42 -28.01
CA THR A 161 22.15 -31.01 -27.60
C THR A 161 22.40 -29.52 -27.84
N GLY A 162 22.23 -28.74 -26.77
CA GLY A 162 22.71 -27.37 -26.62
C GLY A 162 22.21 -26.80 -25.30
N PRO A 163 23.00 -26.04 -24.51
CA PRO A 163 22.46 -25.41 -23.31
C PRO A 163 21.28 -24.53 -23.73
N ALA A 164 20.09 -24.79 -23.19
CA ALA A 164 18.94 -23.92 -23.41
C ALA A 164 19.37 -22.52 -22.95
N ILE A 165 19.43 -21.57 -23.88
CA ILE A 165 20.02 -20.23 -23.68
C ILE A 165 19.26 -19.43 -22.59
N TRP A 166 18.16 -19.97 -22.04
CA TRP A 166 17.25 -19.31 -21.11
C TRP A 166 16.59 -20.27 -20.10
N ASP A 167 17.37 -21.01 -19.30
CA ASP A 167 16.83 -21.60 -18.05
C ASP A 167 16.60 -20.50 -16.98
N THR A 168 15.78 -19.52 -17.38
CA THR A 168 15.57 -18.26 -16.66
C THR A 168 14.79 -18.47 -15.38
N THR A 169 13.95 -19.50 -15.29
CA THR A 169 13.17 -19.76 -14.08
C THR A 169 14.08 -20.22 -12.94
N GLN A 170 15.03 -21.13 -13.21
CA GLN A 170 16.01 -21.56 -12.22
C GLN A 170 16.96 -20.43 -11.80
N GLU A 171 17.49 -19.66 -12.76
CA GLU A 171 18.36 -18.53 -12.47
C GLU A 171 17.66 -17.43 -11.67
N ARG A 172 16.42 -17.09 -12.03
CA ARG A 172 15.59 -16.13 -11.29
C ARG A 172 15.25 -16.63 -9.89
N LEU A 173 15.03 -17.94 -9.72
CA LEU A 173 14.79 -18.52 -8.39
C LEU A 173 16.05 -18.39 -7.52
N ALA A 174 17.23 -18.65 -8.10
CA ALA A 174 18.49 -18.47 -7.40
C ALA A 174 18.73 -17.00 -7.00
N GLU A 175 18.41 -16.04 -7.87
CA GLU A 175 18.49 -14.62 -7.55
C GLU A 175 17.50 -14.20 -6.46
N ALA A 176 16.25 -14.67 -6.53
CA ALA A 176 15.26 -14.41 -5.50
C ALA A 176 15.71 -14.95 -4.13
N ASN A 177 16.30 -16.14 -4.09
CA ASN A 177 16.85 -16.72 -2.86
C ASN A 177 18.02 -15.89 -2.31
N ARG A 178 18.99 -15.50 -3.15
CA ARG A 178 20.08 -14.61 -2.73
C ARG A 178 19.55 -13.31 -2.14
N ARG A 179 18.53 -12.72 -2.78
CA ARG A 179 17.94 -11.47 -2.30
C ARG A 179 17.21 -11.64 -0.97
N ILE A 180 16.47 -12.74 -0.79
CA ILE A 180 15.83 -13.11 0.47
C ILE A 180 16.88 -13.24 1.58
N ASP A 181 18.00 -13.92 1.34
CA ASP A 181 19.05 -14.12 2.36
C ASP A 181 19.70 -12.79 2.77
N GLN A 182 19.98 -11.91 1.80
CA GLN A 182 20.53 -10.57 2.05
C GLN A 182 19.56 -9.71 2.88
N LEU A 183 18.30 -9.62 2.46
CA LEU A 183 17.29 -8.80 3.14
C LEU A 183 16.97 -9.34 4.53
N SER A 184 16.90 -10.67 4.68
CA SER A 184 16.65 -11.31 5.97
C SER A 184 17.80 -11.06 6.94
N SER A 185 19.05 -11.13 6.46
CA SER A 185 20.24 -10.81 7.28
C SER A 185 20.24 -9.34 7.72
N TYR A 186 19.95 -8.42 6.80
CA TYR A 186 19.87 -6.99 7.08
C TYR A 186 18.79 -6.67 8.12
N LEU A 187 17.56 -7.19 7.94
CA LEU A 187 16.44 -6.93 8.84
C LEU A 187 16.63 -7.59 10.21
N SER A 188 17.21 -8.80 10.26
CA SER A 188 17.53 -9.47 11.53
C SER A 188 18.58 -8.69 12.31
N ALA A 189 19.61 -8.17 11.64
CA ALA A 189 20.62 -7.30 12.27
C ALA A 189 20.03 -5.98 12.79
N ALA A 190 18.95 -5.50 12.16
CA ALA A 190 18.16 -4.36 12.62
C ALA A 190 17.14 -4.68 13.73
N GLY A 191 17.02 -5.94 14.16
CA GLY A 191 16.16 -6.37 15.27
C GLY A 191 14.76 -6.84 14.86
N TRP A 192 14.48 -7.05 13.57
CA TRP A 192 13.20 -7.60 13.11
C TRP A 192 13.10 -9.10 13.41
N VAL A 193 11.93 -9.55 13.88
CA VAL A 193 11.63 -10.97 14.09
C VAL A 193 11.00 -11.54 12.82
N LEU A 194 11.77 -12.34 12.07
CA LEU A 194 11.37 -12.90 10.78
C LEU A 194 10.76 -14.31 10.87
N GLU A 195 10.52 -14.81 12.09
CA GLU A 195 9.97 -16.15 12.29
C GLU A 195 8.59 -16.29 11.63
N GLY A 196 8.43 -17.32 10.80
CA GLY A 196 7.20 -17.57 10.06
C GLY A 196 7.06 -16.83 8.73
N TRP A 197 7.99 -15.92 8.38
CA TRP A 197 7.93 -15.17 7.12
C TRP A 197 8.57 -15.94 5.96
N VAL A 198 9.68 -16.64 6.22
CA VAL A 198 10.56 -17.24 5.18
C VAL A 198 10.26 -18.73 4.91
N LYS A 199 9.06 -19.21 5.25
CA LYS A 199 8.66 -20.61 5.04
C LYS A 199 8.48 -20.98 3.56
#